data_AF-A0A972GT35-F1
#
_entry.id   AF-A0A972GT35-F1
#
_cell.length_a   1.000
_cell.length_b   1.000
_cell.length_c   1.000
_cell.angle_alpha   90.00
_cell.angle_beta   90.00
_cell.angle_gamma   90.00
#
_symmetry.space_group_name_H-M   'P 1'
#
loop_
_entity.id
_entity.type
_entity.pdbx_description
1 polymer ?
#
loop_
_entity_poly.entity_id
_entity_poly.type
_entity_poly.pdbx_seq_one_letter_code
_entity_poly.pdbx_strand_id
1 'polypeptide(L)' 'MIQVKEFVDSDTSLAEKKANVFLAELQDEQVINISYGSMTKPTPSGMNAQRSTILVTYKTLSKVNDSSE' A
#
# COMPACT_ATOMS: atom_id res chain seq x y z
N MET A 1 -0.96 -12.46 -10.83
CA MET A 1 -1.40 -11.15 -11.38
C MET A 1 -0.68 -10.03 -10.62
N ILE A 2 -0.37 -8.88 -11.22
CA ILE A 2 0.25 -7.74 -10.51
C ILE A 2 -0.86 -6.89 -9.88
N GLN A 3 -0.66 -6.46 -8.63
CA GLN A 3 -1.57 -5.64 -7.84
C GLN A 3 -0.80 -4.49 -7.20
N VAL A 4 -1.53 -3.40 -6.89
CA VAL A 4 -1.00 -2.24 -6.16
C VAL A 4 -1.91 -1.97 -4.97
N LYS A 5 -1.32 -1.82 -3.78
CA LYS A 5 -2.04 -1.45 -2.57
C LYS A 5 -1.50 -0.12 -2.03
N GLU A 6 -2.41 0.81 -1.79
CA GLU A 6 -2.12 2.13 -1.26
C GLU A 6 -2.32 2.18 0.26
N PHE A 7 -1.34 2.74 0.96
CA PHE A 7 -1.38 3.03 2.39
C PHE A 7 -1.17 4.52 2.58
N VAL A 8 -2.12 5.18 3.22
CA VAL A 8 -2.08 6.63 3.37
C VAL A 8 -1.96 7.01 4.84
N ASP A 9 -1.11 8.00 5.11
CA ASP A 9 -0.99 8.61 6.43
C ASP A 9 -2.29 9.34 6.78
N SER A 10 -2.64 9.24 8.06
CA SER A 10 -3.78 9.91 8.68
C SER A 10 -3.40 10.29 10.11
N ASP A 11 -4.15 11.22 10.70
CA ASP A 11 -3.88 11.74 12.06
C ASP A 11 -3.81 10.63 13.14
N THR A 12 -4.47 9.50 12.90
CA THR A 12 -4.58 8.39 13.84
C THR A 12 -3.86 7.12 13.39
N SER A 13 -3.26 7.10 12.20
CA SER A 13 -2.62 5.90 11.67
C SER A 13 -1.54 6.21 10.64
N LEU A 14 -0.36 5.62 10.88
CA LEU A 14 0.80 5.69 10.01
C LEU A 14 0.68 4.67 8.86
N ALA A 15 0.88 5.15 7.64
CA ALA A 15 1.00 4.38 6.41
C ALA A 15 2.09 3.32 6.54
N GLU A 16 3.24 3.69 7.13
CA GLU A 16 4.36 2.77 7.36
C GLU A 16 3.93 1.55 8.16
N LYS A 17 3.26 1.76 9.30
CA LYS A 17 2.80 0.66 10.15
C LYS A 17 1.85 -0.27 9.41
N LYS A 18 0.90 0.28 8.64
CA LYS A 18 -0.05 -0.52 7.86
C LYS A 18 0.64 -1.26 6.71
N ALA A 19 1.59 -0.61 6.04
CA ALA A 19 2.37 -1.23 4.98
C ALA A 19 3.21 -2.39 5.51
N ASN A 20 3.89 -2.23 6.66
CA ASN A 20 4.68 -3.28 7.28
C ASN A 20 3.84 -4.50 7.68
N VAL A 21 2.65 -4.27 8.25
CA VAL A 21 1.71 -5.37 8.57
C VAL A 21 1.32 -6.12 7.29
N PHE A 22 1.03 -5.42 6.21
CA PHE A 22 0.67 -6.05 4.94
C PHE A 22 1.86 -6.78 4.28
N LEU A 23 3.05 -6.19 4.33
CA LEU A 23 4.26 -6.81 3.78
C LEU A 23 4.61 -8.11 4.50
N ALA A 24 4.32 -8.20 5.80
CA ALA A 24 4.49 -9.44 6.58
C ALA A 24 3.57 -10.59 6.14
N GLU A 25 2.50 -10.30 5.37
CA GLU A 25 1.61 -11.32 4.79
C GLU A 25 2.09 -11.84 3.43
N LEU A 26 3.13 -11.24 2.85
CA LEU A 26 3.68 -11.58 1.54
C LEU A 26 5.02 -12.31 1.66
N GLN A 27 5.30 -13.19 0.70
CA GLN A 27 6.65 -13.69 0.49
C GLN A 27 7.50 -12.65 -0.25
N ASP A 28 8.82 -12.67 -0.05
CA ASP A 28 9.75 -11.69 -0.64
C ASP A 28 9.65 -11.64 -2.17
N GLU A 29 9.47 -12.79 -2.83
CA GLU A 29 9.37 -12.89 -4.30
C GLU A 29 8.06 -12.33 -4.86
N GLN A 30 7.05 -12.14 -4.00
CA GLN A 30 5.80 -11.50 -4.36
C GLN A 30 5.94 -9.98 -4.40
N VAL A 31 6.87 -9.39 -3.66
CA VAL A 31 7.05 -7.93 -3.64
C VAL A 31 7.81 -7.51 -4.91
N ILE A 32 7.21 -6.59 -5.66
CA ILE A 32 7.83 -6.05 -6.89
C ILE A 32 8.49 -4.71 -6.60
N ASN A 33 7.77 -3.81 -5.92
CA ASN A 33 8.26 -2.46 -5.64
C ASN A 33 7.52 -1.84 -4.46
N ILE A 34 8.21 -0.95 -3.74
CA ILE A 34 7.63 -0.09 -2.70
C ILE A 34 7.98 1.35 -3.05
N SER A 35 6.96 2.19 -3.25
CA SER A 35 7.12 3.60 -3.61
C SER A 35 6.55 4.50 -2.53
N TYR A 36 7.26 5.60 -2.22
CA TYR A 36 6.85 6.59 -1.24
C TYR A 36 6.49 7.89 -1.97
N GLY A 37 5.33 8.44 -1.65
CA GLY A 37 4.87 9.73 -2.16
C GLY A 37 4.47 10.64 -1.00
N SER A 38 4.77 11.93 -1.11
CA SER A 38 4.23 12.96 -0.23
C SER A 38 3.59 14.01 -1.10
N MET A 39 2.30 14.27 -0.86
CA MET A 39 1.56 15.33 -1.54
C MET A 39 1.05 16.33 -0.53
N THR A 40 1.34 17.60 -0.79
CA THR A 40 0.72 18.72 -0.09
C THR A 40 -0.57 19.07 -0.81
N LYS A 41 -1.73 18.85 -0.17
CA LYS A 41 -3.00 19.34 -0.71
C LYS A 41 -3.39 20.63 0.02
N PRO A 42 -3.65 21.73 -0.70
CA PRO A 42 -4.22 22.92 -0.09
C PRO A 42 -5.64 22.59 0.37
N THR A 43 -5.94 22.84 1.64
CA THR A 43 -7.32 22.73 2.15
C THR A 43 -8.08 24.03 1.90
N PRO A 44 -9.42 24.00 1.76
CA PRO A 44 -10.24 25.22 1.62
C PRO A 44 -10.06 26.23 2.77
N SER A 45 -9.60 25.77 3.94
CA SER A 45 -9.31 26.59 5.12
C SER A 45 -7.92 27.25 5.09
N GLY A 46 -7.14 27.08 4.02
CA GLY A 46 -5.79 27.64 3.90
C GLY A 46 -4.69 26.88 4.65
N MET A 47 -5.03 25.76 5.31
CA MET A 47 -4.05 24.88 5.94
C MET A 47 -3.48 23.90 4.91
N ASN A 48 -2.15 23.75 4.87
CA ASN A 48 -1.49 22.74 4.04
C ASN A 48 -1.59 21.38 4.74
N ALA A 49 -2.43 20.47 4.25
CA ALA A 49 -2.44 19.10 4.74
C ALA A 49 -1.37 18.32 3.96
N GLN A 50 -0.28 17.97 4.64
CA GLN A 50 0.70 17.04 4.11
C GLN A 50 0.14 15.63 4.23
N ARG A 51 0.05 14.93 3.09
CA ARG A 51 -0.41 13.54 3.05
C ARG A 51 0.68 12.68 2.43
N SER A 52 1.32 11.88 3.27
CA SER A 52 2.29 10.88 2.81
C SER A 52 1.57 9.58 2.49
N THR A 53 2.10 8.81 1.55
CA THR A 53 1.49 7.60 1.02
C THR A 53 2.58 6.60 0.64
N ILE A 54 2.33 5.32 0.92
CA ILE A 54 3.15 4.19 0.51
C ILE A 54 2.35 3.36 -0.47
N LEU A 55 2.92 3.07 -1.63
CA LEU A 55 2.37 2.17 -2.63
C LEU A 55 3.18 0.88 -2.64
N VAL A 56 2.55 -0.24 -2.36
CA VAL A 56 3.15 -1.57 -2.47
C VAL A 56 2.66 -2.23 -3.75
N THR A 57 3.57 -2.49 -4.68
CA THR A 57 3.30 -3.26 -5.90
C THR A 57 3.74 -4.69 -5.69
N TYR A 58 2.83 -5.65 -5.87
CA TYR A 58 3.07 -7.05 -5.52
C TYR A 58 2.37 -8.02 -6.49
N LYS A 59 2.80 -9.28 -6.47
CA LYS A 59 2.21 -10.38 -7.23
C LYS A 59 1.22 -11.12 -6.34
N THR A 60 0.00 -11.31 -6.84
CA THR A 60 -0.89 -12.35 -6.32
C THR A 60 -0.59 -13.66 -7.01
N LEU A 61 -0.44 -14.72 -6.22
CA LEU A 61 -0.55 -16.08 -6.75
C LEU A 61 -1.97 -16.21 -7.26
N SER A 62 -2.14 -16.44 -8.55
CA SER A 62 -3.44 -16.83 -9.09
C SER A 62 -3.85 -18.08 -8.29
N LYS A 63 -4.99 -18.06 -7.59
CA LYS A 63 -5.61 -19.32 -7.18
C LYS A 63 -5.91 -20.04 -8.49
N VAL A 64 -5.03 -20.96 -8.88
CA VAL A 64 -5.46 -22.08 -9.70
C VAL A 64 -6.46 -22.78 -8.78
N ASN A 65 -7.75 -22.56 -9.03
CA ASN A 65 -8.77 -23.42 -8.45
C ASN A 65 -8.51 -24.80 -9.03
N ASP A 66 -7.66 -25.58 -8.36
CA ASP A 66 -7.72 -27.03 -8.47
C ASP A 66 -9.00 -27.46 -7.75
N SER A 67 -10.13 -27.29 -8.45
CA SER A 67 -11.28 -28.15 -8.25
C SER A 67 -10.98 -29.46 -8.96
N SER A 68 -10.09 -30.25 -8.36
CA SER A 68 -9.90 -31.66 -8.69
C SER A 68 -10.77 -32.47 -7.74
N GLU A 69 -11.89 -32.95 -8.32
CA GLU A 69 -12.75 -34.09 -7.95
C GLU A 69 -13.46 -34.14 -6.59
#